data_AF-X1GPX0-F1
#
_entry.id   AF-X1GPX0-F1
#
_cell.length_a   1.000
_cell.length_b   1.000
_cell.length_c   1.000
_cell.angle_alpha   90.00
_cell.angle_beta   90.00
_cell.angle_gamma   90.00
#
_symmetry.space_group_name_H-M   'P 1'
#
loop_
_entity.id
_entity.type
_entity.pdbx_description
1 polymer ?
#
loop_
_entity_poly.entity_id
_entity_poly.type
_entity_poly.pdbx_seq_one_letter_code
_entity_poly.pdbx_strand_id
1 'polypeptide(L)'
;MRNIDRLTCLILYILLISILYAIYTLPVPAKGPKYFIMTSTAYSRHPDCIAPKWDDGFTATGTPVRKGVVAINVDWIDGKWQVRSPLKLGDRIYIKGI
;
A
#
# COMPACT_ATOMS: atom_id res chain seq x y z
N MET A 1 -8.77 -37.32 -37.99
CA MET A 1 -7.87 -36.27 -37.45
C MET A 1 -8.46 -34.87 -37.64
N ARG A 2 -8.79 -34.40 -38.86
CA ARG A 2 -9.34 -33.04 -39.12
C ARG A 2 -10.46 -32.50 -38.21
N ASN A 3 -11.40 -33.31 -37.74
CA ASN A 3 -12.53 -32.83 -36.92
C ASN A 3 -12.21 -32.71 -35.42
N ILE A 4 -11.32 -33.55 -34.90
CA ILE A 4 -10.89 -33.49 -33.48
C ILE A 4 -10.04 -32.23 -33.27
N ASP A 5 -9.18 -31.91 -34.23
CA ASP A 5 -8.34 -30.70 -34.20
C ASP A 5 -9.19 -29.42 -34.25
N ARG A 6 -10.24 -29.40 -35.07
CA ARG A 6 -11.19 -28.28 -35.17
C ARG A 6 -12.03 -28.11 -33.91
N LEU A 7 -12.52 -29.21 -33.32
CA LEU A 7 -13.28 -29.19 -32.08
C LEU A 7 -12.41 -28.70 -30.91
N THR A 8 -11.15 -29.15 -30.86
CA THR A 8 -10.18 -28.74 -29.84
C THR A 8 -9.88 -27.24 -29.94
N CYS A 9 -9.64 -26.72 -31.15
CA CYS A 9 -9.48 -25.28 -31.37
C CYS A 9 -10.72 -24.47 -30.95
N LEU A 10 -11.93 -24.95 -31.23
CA LEU A 10 -13.17 -24.29 -30.82
C LEU A 10 -13.28 -24.21 -29.29
N ILE A 11 -12.98 -25.30 -28.58
CA ILE A 11 -13.01 -25.36 -27.11
C ILE A 11 -12.00 -24.38 -26.51
N LEU A 12 -10.77 -24.36 -27.04
CA LEU A 12 -9.73 -23.44 -26.60
C LEU A 12 -10.13 -21.97 -26.82
N TYR A 13 -10.80 -21.68 -27.94
CA TYR A 13 -11.28 -20.32 -28.23
C TYR A 13 -12.38 -19.88 -27.25
N ILE A 14 -13.32 -20.77 -26.94
CA ILE A 14 -14.38 -20.51 -25.95
C ILE A 14 -13.77 -20.28 -24.56
N LEU A 15 -12.79 -21.10 -24.16
CA LEU A 15 -12.09 -20.95 -22.88
C LEU A 15 -11.31 -19.62 -22.80
N LEU A 16 -10.67 -19.21 -23.89
CA LEU A 16 -9.96 -17.93 -23.93
C LEU A 16 -10.93 -16.75 -23.77
N ILE A 17 -12.06 -16.78 -24.48
CA ILE A 17 -13.09 -15.74 -24.37
C ILE A 17 -13.68 -15.68 -22.96
N SER A 18 -13.93 -16.83 -22.33
CA SER A 18 -14.49 -16.86 -20.97
C SER A 18 -13.51 -16.29 -19.93
N ILE A 19 -12.21 -16.57 -20.05
CA ILE A 19 -11.17 -15.98 -19.20
C ILE A 19 -11.09 -14.47 -19.41
N LEU A 20 -11.10 -14.00 -20.65
CA LEU A 20 -11.09 -12.56 -20.97
C LEU A 20 -12.31 -11.84 -20.39
N TYR A 21 -13.50 -12.43 -20.52
CA TYR A 21 -14.73 -11.89 -19.96
C TYR A 21 -14.68 -11.85 -18.42
N ALA A 22 -14.16 -12.90 -17.79
CA ALA A 22 -13.97 -12.94 -16.34
C ALA A 22 -13.02 -11.83 -15.86
N ILE A 23 -11.90 -11.60 -16.55
CA ILE A 23 -10.96 -10.52 -16.21
C ILE A 23 -11.61 -9.14 -16.41
N TYR A 24 -12.35 -8.94 -17.50
CA TYR A 24 -13.02 -7.68 -17.79
C TYR A 24 -14.12 -7.34 -16.77
N THR A 25 -14.77 -8.37 -16.21
CA THR A 25 -15.82 -8.20 -15.20
C THR A 25 -15.28 -8.17 -13.77
N LEU A 26 -13.96 -8.33 -13.56
CA LEU A 26 -13.38 -8.14 -12.24
C LEU A 26 -13.64 -6.70 -11.78
N PRO A 27 -14.19 -6.50 -10.57
CA PRO A 27 -14.39 -5.17 -10.04
C PRO A 27 -13.05 -4.47 -9.93
N VAL A 28 -12.94 -3.29 -10.57
CA VAL A 28 -11.79 -2.41 -10.35
C VAL A 28 -11.79 -2.05 -8.86
N PRO A 29 -10.67 -2.25 -8.13
CA PRO A 29 -10.63 -1.89 -6.73
C PRO A 29 -11.00 -0.40 -6.59
N ALA A 30 -12.00 -0.13 -5.75
CA ALA A 30 -12.48 1.23 -5.52
C ALA A 30 -11.29 2.12 -5.16
N LYS A 31 -11.16 3.26 -5.84
CA LYS A 31 -10.14 4.25 -5.47
C LYS A 31 -10.41 4.66 -4.02
N GLY A 32 -9.39 4.50 -3.17
CA GLY A 32 -9.48 4.90 -1.77
C GLY A 32 -9.83 6.38 -1.61
N PRO A 33 -10.32 6.78 -0.44
CA PRO A 33 -10.64 8.18 -0.16
C PRO A 33 -9.43 9.09 -0.42
N LYS A 34 -9.69 10.23 -1.05
CA LYS A 34 -8.65 11.22 -1.43
C LYS A 34 -8.25 12.14 -0.28
N TYR A 35 -9.08 12.25 0.75
CA TYR A 35 -8.90 13.17 1.88
C TYR A 35 -9.20 12.44 3.18
N PHE A 36 -8.39 12.74 4.19
CA PHE A 36 -8.53 12.20 5.54
C PHE A 36 -8.48 13.35 6.55
N ILE A 37 -9.35 13.30 7.55
CA ILE A 37 -9.27 14.18 8.72
C ILE A 37 -8.43 13.43 9.74
N MET A 38 -7.27 13.99 10.10
CA MET A 38 -6.30 13.37 11.00
C MET A 38 -5.78 14.43 11.97
N THR A 39 -5.37 13.98 13.16
CA THR A 39 -4.60 14.83 14.08
C THR A 39 -3.13 14.74 13.72
N SER A 40 -2.47 15.88 13.57
CA SER A 40 -1.04 15.96 13.27
C SER A 40 -0.27 16.59 14.42
N THR A 41 0.90 16.03 14.73
CA THR A 41 1.88 16.60 15.65
C THR A 41 3.23 16.73 14.94
N ALA A 42 4.04 17.70 15.38
CA ALA A 42 5.43 17.81 14.95
C ALA A 42 6.32 17.06 15.94
N TYR A 43 7.38 16.42 15.43
CA TYR A 43 8.40 15.79 16.24
C TYR A 43 9.78 16.04 15.62
N SER A 44 10.82 15.88 16.42
CA SER A 44 12.21 16.04 15.99
C SER A 44 13.06 14.89 16.55
N ARG A 45 14.39 14.95 16.34
CA ARG A 45 15.35 14.03 16.99
C ARG A 45 15.63 14.42 18.46
N HIS A 46 14.73 15.13 19.11
CA HIS A 46 14.85 15.42 20.53
C HIS A 46 14.56 14.14 21.36
N PRO A 47 15.26 13.91 22.49
CA PRO A 47 15.03 12.75 23.35
C PRO A 47 13.58 12.59 23.86
N ASP A 48 12.83 13.69 23.96
CA ASP A 48 11.40 13.67 24.33
C ASP A 48 10.50 13.13 23.22
N CYS A 49 10.97 13.15 21.98
CA CYS A 49 10.24 12.65 20.80
C CYS A 49 10.66 11.24 20.42
N ILE A 50 11.94 10.89 20.62
CA ILE A 50 12.51 9.60 20.23
C ILE A 50 13.29 9.05 21.42
N ALA A 51 12.92 7.84 21.86
CA ALA A 51 13.68 7.18 22.92
C ALA A 51 15.12 6.91 22.44
N PRO A 52 16.16 7.12 23.27
CA PRO A 52 17.57 7.04 22.85
C PRO A 52 17.97 5.75 22.14
N LYS A 53 17.37 4.60 22.51
CA LYS A 53 17.60 3.30 21.87
C LYS A 53 17.15 3.21 20.40
N TRP A 54 16.34 4.16 19.95
CA TRP A 54 15.79 4.24 18.60
C TRP A 54 16.30 5.47 17.82
N ASP A 55 17.20 6.27 18.40
CA ASP A 55 17.75 7.45 17.72
C ASP A 55 18.98 7.09 16.87
N ASP A 56 18.79 6.14 15.95
CA ASP A 56 19.82 5.71 15.00
C ASP A 56 19.87 6.58 13.72
N GLY A 57 19.01 7.59 13.62
CA GLY A 57 18.87 8.47 12.46
C GLY A 57 17.94 7.94 11.37
N PHE A 58 17.26 6.81 11.60
CA PHE A 58 16.31 6.22 10.67
C PHE A 58 14.90 6.13 11.27
N THR A 59 13.90 6.17 10.40
CA THR A 59 12.52 5.80 10.77
C THR A 59 12.44 4.29 11.02
N ALA A 60 11.37 3.82 11.68
CA ALA A 60 11.09 2.39 11.89
C ALA A 60 11.15 1.52 10.61
N THR A 61 10.95 2.12 9.43
CA THR A 61 10.98 1.44 8.13
C THR A 61 12.29 1.66 7.36
N GLY A 62 13.34 2.17 8.01
CA GLY A 62 14.68 2.32 7.43
C GLY A 62 14.89 3.55 6.54
N THR A 63 13.94 4.48 6.47
CA THR A 63 14.15 5.76 5.76
C THR A 63 14.95 6.75 6.63
N PRO A 64 15.98 7.44 6.11
CA PRO A 64 16.68 8.47 6.87
C PRO A 64 15.75 9.59 7.32
N VAL A 65 15.85 9.97 8.59
CA VAL A 65 15.07 11.07 9.16
C VAL A 65 15.51 12.40 8.54
N ARG A 66 14.56 13.12 7.94
CA ARG A 66 14.77 14.44 7.33
C ARG A 66 13.48 15.24 7.27
N LYS A 67 13.58 16.55 7.04
CA LYS A 67 12.42 17.42 6.80
C LYS A 67 11.56 16.87 5.66
N GLY A 68 10.24 16.82 5.89
CA GLY A 68 9.26 16.31 4.91
C GLY A 68 8.96 14.80 5.02
N VAL A 69 9.64 14.07 5.90
CA VAL A 69 9.24 12.71 6.29
C VAL A 69 8.23 12.80 7.42
N VAL A 70 7.16 12.02 7.32
CA VAL A 70 6.05 11.99 8.30
C VAL A 70 5.93 10.58 8.86
N ALA A 71 5.76 10.49 10.18
CA ALA A 71 5.42 9.24 10.84
C ALA A 71 3.91 9.01 10.75
N ILE A 72 3.52 7.77 10.46
CA ILE A 72 2.15 7.30 10.55
C ILE A 72 2.07 6.22 11.62
N ASN A 73 0.87 5.95 12.12
CA ASN A 73 0.69 4.99 13.20
C ASN A 73 1.09 3.57 12.77
N VAL A 74 1.98 2.95 13.53
CA VAL A 74 2.51 1.61 13.31
C VAL A 74 2.62 0.86 14.63
N ASP A 75 2.28 -0.42 14.62
CA ASP A 75 2.45 -1.33 15.75
C ASP A 75 3.55 -2.34 15.46
N TRP A 76 4.29 -2.77 16.48
CA TRP A 76 5.18 -3.94 16.39
C TRP A 76 4.45 -5.19 16.88
N ILE A 77 4.01 -6.05 15.95
CA ILE A 77 3.23 -7.25 16.25
C ILE A 77 3.87 -8.43 15.51
N ASP A 78 4.13 -9.52 16.23
CA ASP A 78 4.74 -10.76 15.70
C ASP A 78 6.08 -10.53 14.97
N GLY A 79 6.92 -9.66 15.54
CA GLY A 79 8.25 -9.37 14.99
C GLY A 79 8.23 -8.54 13.70
N LYS A 80 7.12 -7.86 13.40
CA LYS A 80 6.96 -7.02 12.20
C LYS A 80 6.25 -5.72 12.51
N TRP A 81 6.63 -4.65 11.81
CA TRP A 81 5.89 -3.39 11.82
C TRP A 81 4.60 -3.54 11.00
N GLN A 82 3.45 -3.26 11.61
CA GLN A 82 2.14 -3.27 10.98
C GLN A 82 1.56 -1.86 10.96
N VAL A 83 1.15 -1.39 9.78
CA VAL A 83 0.58 -0.05 9.61
C VAL A 83 -0.85 -0.02 10.13
N ARG A 84 -1.13 0.87 11.08
CA ARG A 84 -2.46 1.15 11.66
C ARG A 84 -2.95 2.53 11.25
N SER A 85 -2.89 2.81 9.96
CA SER A 85 -3.21 4.11 9.38
C SER A 85 -4.01 3.91 8.09
N PRO A 86 -4.93 4.83 7.75
CA PRO A 86 -5.51 4.85 6.40
C PRO A 86 -4.45 5.19 5.32
N LEU A 87 -3.32 5.78 5.71
CA LEU A 87 -2.18 6.05 4.84
C LEU A 87 -1.27 4.83 4.74
N LYS A 88 -0.63 4.66 3.59
CA LYS A 88 0.37 3.61 3.35
C LYS A 88 1.78 4.18 3.42
N LEU A 89 2.74 3.32 3.73
CA LEU A 89 4.16 3.68 3.65
C LEU A 89 4.51 4.07 2.21
N GLY A 90 5.22 5.19 2.07
CA GLY A 90 5.61 5.74 0.76
C GLY A 90 4.56 6.64 0.11
N ASP A 91 3.37 6.78 0.69
CA ASP A 91 2.38 7.73 0.20
C ASP A 91 2.93 9.16 0.27
N ARG A 92 2.72 9.92 -0.82
CA ARG A 92 2.97 11.36 -0.85
C ARG A 92 1.71 12.06 -0.41
N ILE A 93 1.78 12.75 0.72
CA ILE A 93 0.66 13.47 1.30
C ILE A 93 0.89 14.98 1.23
N TYR A 94 -0.20 15.72 1.11
CA TYR A 94 -0.24 17.15 1.30
C TYR A 94 -1.06 17.44 2.55
N ILE A 95 -0.47 18.13 3.52
CA ILE A 95 -1.15 18.49 4.76
C ILE A 95 -1.60 19.95 4.65
N LYS A 96 -2.90 20.19 4.85
CA LYS A 96 -3.50 21.53 4.79
C LYS A 96 -3.82 22.01 6.21
N GLY A 97 -3.46 23.25 6.52
CA GLY A 97 -3.85 23.90 7.78
C GLY A 97 -2.92 23.65 8.97
N ILE A 98 -1.67 23.25 8.72
CA ILE A 98 -0.55 23.41 9.67
C ILE A 98 0.05 24.80 9.50
#